data_AF-A0ABD1K8G0-F1
#
_entry.id   AF-A0ABD1K8G0-F1
#
_cell.length_a   1.000
_cell.length_b   1.000
_cell.length_c   1.000
_cell.angle_alpha   90.00
_cell.angle_beta   90.00
_cell.angle_gamma   90.00
#
_symmetry.space_group_name_H-M   'P 1'
#
loop_
_entity.id
_entity.type
_entity.pdbx_description
1 polymer ?
#
loop_
_entity_poly.entity_id
_entity_poly.type
_entity_poly.pdbx_seq_one_letter_code
_entity_poly.pdbx_strand_id
1 'polypeptide(L)'
;MKLDMAREEILMLKRENGKLREALSLINELPGLISDIKEMKEHNRQIRKMRKTQNETAPSPSLRTPSPPLPPPAPSHAALMPVPASASSPPPPPQPQPQHSSEGSSDMVEIQKGVFLSKWALFRLSKDPKKKITEMMSALFTREEMAMSSLTGKATNAFKNHEAKPQLDVKKVSAICSYINKEHGGLGAKEVLSIMRSKLNNEAKLYKKK
;
A
#
# COMPACT_ATOMS: atom_id res chain seq x y z
N MET A 1 -10.45 -34.32 45.81
CA MET A 1 -11.39 -33.62 44.91
C MET A 1 -11.31 -32.09 45.00
N LYS A 2 -11.68 -31.42 46.11
CA LYS A 2 -11.56 -29.94 46.20
C LYS A 2 -10.11 -29.42 46.12
N LEU A 3 -9.17 -30.18 46.69
CA LEU A 3 -7.76 -29.80 46.74
C LEU A 3 -7.05 -29.97 45.39
N ASP A 4 -7.50 -30.91 44.57
CA ASP A 4 -6.97 -31.17 43.22
C ASP A 4 -7.42 -30.07 42.24
N MET A 5 -8.69 -29.66 42.29
CA MET A 5 -9.19 -28.50 41.52
C MET A 5 -8.43 -27.22 41.86
N ALA A 6 -8.18 -26.95 43.14
CA ALA A 6 -7.43 -25.76 43.55
C ALA A 6 -5.98 -25.77 43.02
N ARG A 7 -5.34 -26.94 42.94
CA ARG A 7 -3.99 -27.08 42.36
C ARG A 7 -3.99 -26.82 40.87
N GLU A 8 -4.98 -27.34 40.16
CA GLU A 8 -5.14 -27.15 38.73
C GLU A 8 -5.44 -25.68 38.37
N GLU A 9 -6.29 -25.02 39.16
CA GLU A 9 -6.58 -23.59 39.03
C GLU A 9 -5.34 -22.73 39.28
N ILE A 10 -4.53 -23.05 40.29
CA ILE A 10 -3.25 -22.36 40.53
C ILE A 10 -2.29 -22.52 39.35
N LEU A 11 -2.24 -23.70 38.71
CA LEU A 11 -1.39 -23.92 37.54
C LEU A 11 -1.86 -23.12 36.33
N MET A 12 -3.18 -23.04 36.10
CA MET A 12 -3.73 -22.19 35.04
C MET A 12 -3.43 -20.72 35.29
N LEU A 13 -3.69 -20.22 36.51
CA LEU A 13 -3.42 -18.83 36.88
C LEU A 13 -1.94 -18.46 36.77
N LYS A 14 -1.03 -19.40 37.05
CA LYS A 14 0.42 -19.19 36.84
C LYS A 14 0.76 -19.07 35.36
N ARG A 15 0.16 -19.90 34.50
CA ARG A 15 0.35 -19.84 33.06
C ARG A 15 -0.16 -18.53 32.47
N GLU A 16 -1.36 -18.11 32.88
CA GLU A 16 -1.94 -16.84 32.44
C GLU A 16 -1.14 -15.64 32.94
N ASN A 17 -0.71 -15.65 34.21
CA ASN A 17 0.19 -14.61 34.71
C ASN A 17 1.51 -14.54 33.94
N GLY A 18 2.05 -15.67 33.48
CA GLY A 18 3.23 -15.70 32.59
C GLY A 18 2.97 -14.95 31.29
N LYS A 19 1.86 -15.27 30.61
CA LYS A 19 1.45 -14.58 29.37
C LYS A 19 1.22 -13.09 29.58
N LEU A 20 0.60 -12.71 30.70
CA LEU A 20 0.37 -11.30 31.04
C LEU A 20 1.67 -10.54 31.26
N ARG A 21 2.67 -11.17 31.92
CA ARG A 21 3.99 -10.56 32.10
C ARG A 21 4.73 -10.37 30.78
N GLU A 22 4.65 -11.33 29.87
CA GLU A 22 5.20 -11.22 28.52
C GLU A 22 4.53 -10.08 27.73
N ALA A 23 3.19 -10.02 27.74
CA ALA A 23 2.44 -8.94 27.11
C ALA A 23 2.80 -7.56 27.69
N LEU A 24 2.97 -7.46 29.01
CA LEU A 24 3.43 -6.22 29.67
C LEU A 24 4.85 -5.83 29.23
N SER A 25 5.75 -6.80 29.03
CA SER A 25 7.09 -6.52 28.49
C SER A 25 7.01 -5.87 27.12
N LEU A 26 6.19 -6.43 26.21
CA LEU A 26 6.00 -5.86 24.87
C LEU A 26 5.40 -4.45 24.92
N ILE A 27 4.42 -4.21 25.80
CA ILE A 27 3.81 -2.89 25.96
C ILE A 27 4.85 -1.86 26.43
N ASN A 28 5.76 -2.24 27.32
CA ASN A 28 6.82 -1.36 27.81
C ASN A 28 7.89 -1.04 26.76
N GLU A 29 8.03 -1.86 25.71
CA GLU A 29 8.95 -1.61 24.59
C GLU A 29 8.36 -0.66 23.52
N LEU A 30 7.03 -0.54 23.43
CA LEU A 30 6.35 0.30 22.44
C LEU A 30 6.79 1.77 22.44
N PRO A 31 7.00 2.46 23.58
CA PRO A 31 7.44 3.86 23.58
C PRO A 31 8.81 4.06 22.89
N GLY A 32 9.73 3.11 23.05
CA GLY A 32 11.03 3.11 22.37
C GLY A 32 10.86 2.98 20.87
N LEU A 33 10.12 1.94 20.44
CA LEU A 33 9.83 1.72 19.01
C LEU A 33 9.11 2.91 18.35
N ILE A 34 8.19 3.57 19.07
CA ILE A 34 7.52 4.78 18.57
C ILE A 34 8.52 5.93 18.37
N SER A 35 9.51 6.04 19.26
CA SER A 35 10.57 7.05 19.14
C SER A 35 11.47 6.76 17.95
N ASP A 36 11.89 5.52 17.76
CA ASP A 36 12.71 5.09 16.61
C ASP A 36 11.99 5.33 15.28
N ILE A 37 10.69 5.02 15.21
CA ILE A 37 9.87 5.27 14.02
C ILE A 37 9.79 6.77 13.71
N LYS A 38 9.66 7.63 14.74
CA LYS A 38 9.65 9.08 14.55
C LYS A 38 10.98 9.57 14.01
N GLU A 39 12.10 9.09 14.55
CA GLU A 39 13.44 9.46 14.11
C GLU A 39 13.73 8.98 12.68
N MET A 40 13.38 7.73 12.35
CA MET A 40 13.49 7.20 11.00
C MET A 40 12.68 8.01 9.99
N LYS A 41 11.47 8.46 10.37
CA LYS A 41 10.62 9.29 9.51
C LYS A 41 11.21 10.69 9.31
N GLU A 42 11.85 11.25 10.34
CA GLU A 42 12.60 12.50 10.26
C GLU A 42 13.77 12.37 9.29
N HIS A 43 14.59 11.34 9.47
CA HIS A 43 15.74 11.06 8.63
C HIS A 43 15.35 10.87 7.15
N ASN A 44 14.29 10.09 6.88
CA ASN A 44 13.75 9.95 5.54
C ASN A 44 13.27 11.27 4.93
N ARG A 45 12.72 12.18 5.74
CA ARG A 45 12.32 13.51 5.27
C ARG A 45 13.55 14.34 4.88
N GLN A 46 14.64 14.25 5.63
CA GLN A 46 15.88 14.96 5.34
C GLN A 46 16.54 14.44 4.04
N ILE A 47 16.64 13.12 3.85
CA ILE A 47 17.17 12.52 2.62
C ILE A 47 16.40 13.02 1.38
N ARG A 48 15.06 13.10 1.47
CA ARG A 48 14.23 13.61 0.37
C ARG A 48 14.49 15.08 0.06
N LYS A 49 14.77 15.91 1.09
CA LYS A 49 15.14 17.31 0.88
C LYS A 49 16.50 17.42 0.19
N MET A 50 17.52 16.67 0.66
CA MET A 50 18.86 16.67 0.08
C MET A 50 18.89 16.20 -1.38
N ARG A 51 18.09 15.19 -1.73
CA ARG A 51 17.94 14.73 -3.12
C ARG A 51 17.29 15.77 -4.04
N LYS A 52 16.45 16.66 -3.50
CA LYS A 52 15.79 17.71 -4.30
C LYS A 52 16.77 18.83 -4.63
N THR A 53 17.66 19.19 -3.70
CA THR A 53 18.72 20.19 -3.93
C THR A 53 19.84 19.70 -4.84
N GLN A 54 20.13 18.40 -4.90
CA GLN A 54 21.15 17.85 -5.81
C GLN A 54 20.74 17.83 -7.29
N ASN A 55 19.44 17.86 -7.59
CA ASN A 55 18.93 17.87 -8.98
C ASN A 55 18.75 19.28 -9.58
N GLU A 56 18.99 20.36 -8.82
CA GLU A 56 18.83 21.76 -9.29
C GLU A 56 20.17 22.47 -9.59
N THR A 57 21.28 21.74 -9.73
CA THR A 57 22.59 22.32 -10.10
C THR A 57 23.22 21.60 -11.27
N ALA A 58 22.62 21.72 -12.46
CA ALA A 58 23.29 21.44 -13.73
C ALA A 58 23.12 22.66 -14.65
N PRO A 59 24.18 23.40 -14.99
CA PRO A 59 24.10 24.43 -16.02
C PRO A 59 24.01 23.76 -17.40
N SER A 60 23.03 24.17 -18.20
CA SER A 60 22.94 23.81 -19.63
C SER A 60 24.16 24.32 -20.40
N PRO A 61 24.60 23.59 -21.43
CA PRO A 61 25.15 24.22 -22.62
C PRO A 61 24.36 23.83 -23.87
N SER A 62 23.90 24.85 -24.59
CA SER A 62 23.45 24.75 -25.98
C SER A 62 24.64 24.94 -26.94
N LEU A 63 24.50 24.30 -28.11
CA LEU A 63 25.00 24.64 -29.46
C LEU A 63 26.18 23.84 -30.07
N ARG A 64 25.92 23.45 -31.34
CA ARG A 64 26.81 23.09 -32.49
C ARG A 64 27.32 21.63 -32.54
N THR A 65 27.37 20.87 -33.64
CA THR A 65 26.95 20.91 -35.08
C THR A 65 27.23 19.48 -35.64
N PRO A 66 26.79 19.09 -36.86
CA PRO A 66 26.67 17.68 -37.28
C PRO A 66 27.94 17.05 -37.87
N SER A 67 28.06 15.72 -37.81
CA SER A 67 29.10 14.92 -38.49
C SER A 67 28.50 13.70 -39.20
N PRO A 68 28.74 13.50 -40.52
CA PRO A 68 28.53 12.24 -41.23
C PRO A 68 29.88 11.57 -41.60
N PRO A 69 29.91 10.40 -42.28
CA PRO A 69 29.53 9.04 -41.87
C PRO A 69 30.75 8.06 -41.80
N LEU A 70 30.48 6.83 -41.35
CA LEU A 70 31.40 5.69 -41.13
C LEU A 70 32.35 5.32 -42.30
N PRO A 71 33.55 4.77 -42.01
CA PRO A 71 34.29 3.85 -42.89
C PRO A 71 34.06 2.35 -42.57
N PRO A 72 34.37 1.43 -43.51
CA PRO A 72 33.87 0.03 -43.57
C PRO A 72 34.67 -0.98 -42.71
N PRO A 73 34.16 -2.21 -42.53
CA PRO A 73 34.74 -3.19 -41.60
C PRO A 73 35.90 -3.95 -42.23
N ALA A 74 36.97 -4.17 -41.46
CA ALA A 74 37.99 -5.16 -41.76
C ALA A 74 37.95 -6.28 -40.70
N PRO A 75 37.97 -7.56 -41.11
CA PRO A 75 37.93 -8.70 -40.21
C PRO A 75 39.36 -9.08 -39.80
N SER A 76 39.55 -9.54 -38.56
CA SER A 76 40.44 -10.69 -38.28
C SER A 76 40.73 -10.93 -36.79
N HIS A 77 40.47 -12.18 -36.42
CA HIS A 77 41.24 -13.04 -35.53
C HIS A 77 41.27 -12.80 -34.01
N ALA A 78 40.74 -13.84 -33.35
CA ALA A 78 41.22 -14.46 -32.11
C ALA A 78 40.94 -13.77 -30.77
N ALA A 79 40.00 -14.35 -30.01
CA ALA A 79 40.32 -14.99 -28.73
C ALA A 79 39.07 -15.70 -28.17
N LEU A 80 39.18 -17.02 -28.07
CA LEU A 80 38.29 -17.89 -27.31
C LEU A 80 38.48 -17.61 -25.81
N MET A 81 37.42 -17.26 -25.11
CA MET A 81 37.35 -17.38 -23.65
C MET A 81 36.02 -18.09 -23.30
N PRO A 82 36.05 -19.29 -22.71
CA PRO A 82 34.85 -19.99 -22.30
C PRO A 82 34.31 -19.41 -20.99
N VAL A 83 33.04 -19.02 -21.00
CA VAL A 83 32.27 -18.75 -19.78
C VAL A 83 31.98 -20.07 -19.05
N PRO A 84 32.26 -20.21 -17.75
CA PRO A 84 31.83 -21.37 -17.00
C PRO A 84 30.32 -21.29 -16.77
N ALA A 85 29.60 -22.25 -17.34
CA ALA A 85 28.19 -22.51 -17.07
C ALA A 85 28.03 -23.03 -15.63
N SER A 86 27.62 -22.16 -14.72
CA SER A 86 27.19 -22.58 -13.39
C SER A 86 25.81 -23.23 -13.47
N ALA A 87 25.79 -24.47 -13.01
CA ALA A 87 24.70 -25.43 -13.04
C ALA A 87 23.36 -24.89 -12.52
N SER A 88 22.31 -25.29 -13.23
CA SER A 88 20.91 -25.17 -12.83
C SER A 88 20.62 -26.02 -11.59
N SER A 89 20.19 -25.37 -10.51
CA SER A 89 19.47 -26.03 -9.42
C SER A 89 17.97 -25.76 -9.57
N PRO A 90 17.10 -26.78 -9.52
CA PRO A 90 15.66 -26.57 -9.58
C PRO A 90 15.14 -25.93 -8.28
N PRO A 91 14.10 -25.09 -8.33
CA PRO A 91 13.48 -24.54 -7.14
C PRO A 91 12.74 -25.66 -6.35
N PRO A 92 12.76 -25.64 -5.00
CA PRO A 92 11.99 -26.58 -4.21
C PRO A 92 10.48 -26.35 -4.39
N PRO A 93 9.65 -27.40 -4.33
CA PRO A 93 8.20 -27.28 -4.43
C PRO A 93 7.65 -26.41 -3.28
N PRO A 94 6.64 -25.56 -3.53
CA PRO A 94 6.04 -24.73 -2.50
C PRO A 94 5.37 -25.61 -1.43
N GLN A 95 5.90 -25.57 -0.21
CA GLN A 95 5.23 -26.12 0.96
C GLN A 95 3.89 -25.39 1.16
N PRO A 96 2.80 -26.09 1.50
CA PRO A 96 1.52 -25.46 1.78
C PRO A 96 1.68 -24.50 2.97
N GLN A 97 1.50 -23.21 2.70
CA GLN A 97 1.41 -22.20 3.75
C GLN A 97 0.26 -22.59 4.70
N PRO A 98 0.46 -22.59 6.02
CA PRO A 98 -0.65 -22.67 6.95
C PRO A 98 -1.61 -21.54 6.62
N GLN A 99 -2.82 -21.89 6.21
CA GLN A 99 -3.91 -20.94 6.11
C GLN A 99 -4.06 -20.31 7.49
N HIS A 100 -3.64 -19.06 7.62
CA HIS A 100 -3.95 -18.22 8.75
C HIS A 100 -5.46 -17.95 8.71
N SER A 101 -6.24 -18.93 9.16
CA SER A 101 -7.59 -18.71 9.65
C SER A 101 -7.45 -17.81 10.87
N SER A 102 -7.41 -16.50 10.65
CA SER A 102 -7.38 -15.53 11.73
C SER A 102 -8.80 -15.33 12.24
N GLU A 103 -9.30 -16.31 12.97
CA GLU A 103 -10.36 -16.09 13.95
C GLU A 103 -9.74 -15.39 15.16
N GLY A 104 -10.22 -14.17 15.44
CA GLY A 104 -9.92 -13.44 16.67
C GLY A 104 -9.46 -12.01 16.47
N SER A 105 -10.40 -11.07 16.34
CA SER A 105 -10.55 -9.96 17.30
C SER A 105 -11.38 -8.81 16.69
N SER A 106 -12.25 -8.26 17.52
CA SER A 106 -13.22 -7.19 17.28
C SER A 106 -12.57 -5.83 16.93
N ASP A 107 -11.86 -5.76 15.81
CA ASP A 107 -11.19 -4.54 15.33
C ASP A 107 -11.78 -3.97 14.04
N MET A 108 -12.83 -4.59 13.51
CA MET A 108 -13.58 -4.07 12.37
C MET A 108 -14.75 -3.21 12.84
N VAL A 109 -14.87 -2.02 12.26
CA VAL A 109 -15.96 -1.06 12.48
C VAL A 109 -16.79 -0.99 11.22
N GLU A 110 -18.10 -1.16 11.37
CA GLU A 110 -19.06 -0.98 10.29
C GLU A 110 -19.25 0.51 10.02
N ILE A 111 -18.87 0.98 8.83
CA ILE A 111 -19.04 2.39 8.42
C ILE A 111 -20.37 2.62 7.70
N GLN A 112 -20.90 1.57 7.06
CA GLN A 112 -22.23 1.50 6.47
C GLN A 112 -22.63 0.02 6.39
N LYS A 113 -23.93 -0.28 6.30
CA LYS A 113 -24.49 -1.64 6.25
C LYS A 113 -23.67 -2.58 5.35
N GLY A 114 -22.96 -3.53 5.95
CA GLY A 114 -22.14 -4.55 5.28
C GLY A 114 -20.76 -4.07 4.79
N VAL A 115 -20.31 -2.88 5.17
CA VAL A 115 -18.99 -2.32 4.82
C VAL A 115 -18.20 -2.01 6.08
N PHE A 116 -17.06 -2.69 6.21
CA PHE A 116 -16.23 -2.66 7.40
C PHE A 116 -14.85 -2.06 7.11
N LEU A 117 -14.30 -1.36 8.08
CA LEU A 117 -12.91 -0.87 8.12
C LEU A 117 -12.30 -1.17 9.47
N SER A 118 -10.98 -1.40 9.51
CA SER A 118 -10.33 -1.58 10.81
C SER A 118 -10.35 -0.28 11.63
N LYS A 119 -10.50 -0.40 12.95
CA LYS A 119 -10.41 0.72 13.91
C LYS A 119 -9.14 1.54 13.69
N TRP A 120 -8.03 0.85 13.44
CA TRP A 120 -6.75 1.50 13.19
C TRP A 120 -6.71 2.27 11.86
N ALA A 121 -7.34 1.74 10.80
CA ALA A 121 -7.47 2.48 9.54
C ALA A 121 -8.27 3.77 9.74
N LEU A 122 -9.39 3.70 10.46
CA LEU A 122 -10.21 4.87 10.79
C LEU A 122 -9.46 5.90 11.63
N PHE A 123 -8.72 5.45 12.65
CA PHE A 123 -7.93 6.31 13.53
C PHE A 123 -6.85 7.11 12.79
N ARG A 124 -6.24 6.51 11.75
CA ARG A 124 -5.18 7.17 10.97
C ARG A 124 -5.67 8.09 9.86
N LEU A 125 -6.98 8.14 9.61
CA LEU A 125 -7.55 8.99 8.57
C LEU A 125 -7.23 10.47 8.84
N SER A 126 -6.81 11.17 7.79
CA SER A 126 -6.49 12.59 7.85
C SER A 126 -7.69 13.44 8.24
N LYS A 127 -7.48 14.56 8.93
CA LYS A 127 -8.55 15.54 9.18
C LYS A 127 -9.00 16.25 7.90
N ASP A 128 -8.10 16.40 6.92
CA ASP A 128 -8.42 16.99 5.63
C ASP A 128 -9.34 16.05 4.84
N PRO A 129 -10.52 16.51 4.39
CA PRO A 129 -11.51 15.66 3.77
C PRO A 129 -11.03 15.04 2.45
N LYS A 130 -10.28 15.79 1.63
CA LYS A 130 -9.79 15.29 0.34
C LYS A 130 -8.83 14.13 0.56
N LYS A 131 -7.89 14.30 1.48
CA LYS A 131 -6.94 13.26 1.87
C LYS A 131 -7.65 12.08 2.54
N LYS A 132 -8.60 12.33 3.43
CA LYS A 132 -9.43 11.30 4.07
C LYS A 132 -10.11 10.39 3.05
N ILE A 133 -10.76 10.96 2.02
CA ILE A 133 -11.39 10.20 0.94
C ILE A 133 -10.36 9.27 0.26
N THR A 134 -9.18 9.77 -0.08
CA THR A 134 -8.15 8.96 -0.75
C THR A 134 -7.58 7.84 0.14
N GLU A 135 -7.49 8.07 1.45
CA GLU A 135 -7.04 7.09 2.43
C GLU A 135 -8.11 6.02 2.65
N MET A 136 -9.39 6.39 2.76
CA MET A 136 -10.51 5.45 2.81
C MET A 136 -10.58 4.58 1.56
N MET A 137 -10.38 5.16 0.37
CA MET A 137 -10.30 4.36 -0.86
C MET A 137 -9.17 3.34 -0.81
N SER A 138 -7.99 3.75 -0.31
CA SER A 138 -6.84 2.87 -0.21
C SER A 138 -6.99 1.80 0.88
N ALA A 139 -7.91 1.99 1.83
CA ALA A 139 -8.24 1.02 2.86
C ALA A 139 -9.33 0.03 2.42
N LEU A 140 -10.23 0.44 1.53
CA LEU A 140 -11.37 -0.37 1.06
C LEU A 140 -11.12 -1.12 -0.25
N PHE A 141 -10.17 -0.64 -1.05
CA PHE A 141 -9.85 -1.16 -2.37
C PHE A 141 -8.35 -1.40 -2.51
N THR A 142 -8.01 -2.48 -3.20
CA THR A 142 -6.63 -2.72 -3.60
C THR A 142 -6.22 -1.73 -4.68
N ARG A 143 -4.90 -1.58 -4.84
CA ARG A 143 -4.33 -0.71 -5.87
C ARG A 143 -4.71 -1.16 -7.29
N GLU A 144 -4.75 -2.47 -7.49
CA GLU A 144 -5.13 -3.09 -8.76
C GLU A 144 -6.62 -2.86 -9.06
N GLU A 145 -7.51 -3.10 -8.09
CA GLU A 145 -8.94 -2.79 -8.22
C GLU A 145 -9.16 -1.33 -8.62
N MET A 146 -8.48 -0.39 -7.95
CA MET A 146 -8.56 1.04 -8.27
C MET A 146 -8.01 1.40 -9.66
N ALA A 147 -6.97 0.71 -10.12
CA ALA A 147 -6.37 0.98 -11.42
C ALA A 147 -7.23 0.47 -12.58
N MET A 148 -7.89 -0.69 -12.39
CA MET A 148 -8.68 -1.37 -13.42
C MET A 148 -10.15 -0.95 -13.43
N SER A 149 -10.67 -0.33 -12.37
CA SER A 149 -12.08 0.05 -12.29
C SER A 149 -12.34 1.53 -12.61
N SER A 150 -13.62 1.87 -12.77
CA SER A 150 -14.13 3.25 -12.88
C SER A 150 -15.33 3.46 -11.95
N LEU A 151 -15.71 4.71 -11.67
CA LEU A 151 -16.87 4.98 -10.82
C LEU A 151 -18.22 4.57 -11.44
N THR A 152 -18.30 4.54 -12.78
CA THR A 152 -19.58 4.40 -13.51
C THR A 152 -19.66 3.17 -14.38
N GLY A 153 -18.55 2.48 -14.67
CA GLY A 153 -18.53 1.37 -15.62
C GLY A 153 -18.66 1.78 -17.10
N LYS A 154 -18.70 3.09 -17.40
CA LYS A 154 -19.02 3.61 -18.74
C LYS A 154 -17.78 4.10 -19.45
N ALA A 155 -17.63 3.73 -20.73
CA ALA A 155 -16.67 4.36 -21.61
C ALA A 155 -17.02 5.85 -21.78
N THR A 156 -16.00 6.70 -21.83
CA THR A 156 -16.21 8.11 -22.15
C THR A 156 -16.33 8.28 -23.66
N ASN A 157 -17.05 9.32 -24.11
CA ASN A 157 -17.22 9.60 -25.53
C ASN A 157 -15.90 9.80 -26.29
N ALA A 158 -14.84 10.21 -25.60
CA ALA A 158 -13.51 10.38 -26.17
C ALA A 158 -12.78 9.03 -26.42
N PHE A 159 -13.18 7.96 -25.74
CA PHE A 159 -12.54 6.64 -25.81
C PHE A 159 -13.55 5.53 -26.10
N LYS A 160 -14.53 5.78 -27.00
CA LYS A 160 -15.56 4.80 -27.38
C LYS A 160 -15.00 3.50 -27.94
N ASN A 161 -13.79 3.55 -28.52
CA ASN A 161 -13.10 2.41 -29.11
C ASN A 161 -12.24 1.63 -28.10
N HIS A 162 -12.16 2.08 -26.84
CA HIS A 162 -11.49 1.34 -25.78
C HIS A 162 -12.51 0.62 -24.91
N GLU A 163 -12.11 -0.55 -24.42
CA GLU A 163 -12.91 -1.34 -23.49
C GLU A 163 -13.24 -0.53 -22.23
N ALA A 164 -14.51 -0.57 -21.84
CA ALA A 164 -14.98 0.13 -20.66
C ALA A 164 -14.48 -0.57 -19.40
N LYS A 165 -13.86 0.19 -18.49
CA LYS A 165 -13.47 -0.33 -17.18
C LYS A 165 -14.69 -0.74 -16.37
N PRO A 166 -14.67 -1.86 -15.64
CA PRO A 166 -15.76 -2.25 -14.75
C PRO A 166 -16.08 -1.17 -13.71
N GLN A 167 -17.31 -1.21 -13.19
CA GLN A 167 -17.73 -0.30 -12.13
C GLN A 167 -17.14 -0.73 -10.78
N LEU A 168 -16.61 0.24 -10.02
CA LEU A 168 -16.15 0.03 -8.65
C LEU A 168 -17.33 -0.32 -7.74
N ASP A 169 -17.10 -1.15 -6.72
CA ASP A 169 -18.15 -1.59 -5.78
C ASP A 169 -18.99 -0.42 -5.26
N VAL A 170 -20.25 -0.38 -5.70
CA VAL A 170 -21.19 0.71 -5.42
C VAL A 170 -21.50 0.81 -3.94
N LYS A 171 -21.49 -0.29 -3.19
CA LYS A 171 -21.75 -0.29 -1.74
C LYS A 171 -20.61 0.40 -1.01
N LYS A 172 -19.36 0.04 -1.33
CA LYS A 172 -18.17 0.69 -0.75
C LYS A 172 -18.08 2.16 -1.15
N VAL A 173 -18.43 2.51 -2.38
CA VAL A 173 -18.49 3.91 -2.85
C VAL A 173 -19.54 4.70 -2.05
N SER A 174 -20.74 4.16 -1.89
CA SER A 174 -21.80 4.77 -1.07
C SER A 174 -21.34 4.95 0.37
N ALA A 175 -20.62 3.98 0.93
CA ALA A 175 -20.16 4.02 2.32
C ALA A 175 -19.19 5.17 2.55
N ILE A 176 -18.25 5.39 1.62
CA ILE A 176 -17.35 6.54 1.66
C ILE A 176 -18.16 7.85 1.60
N CYS A 177 -19.11 7.97 0.67
CA CYS A 177 -19.93 9.18 0.55
C CYS A 177 -20.73 9.47 1.83
N SER A 178 -21.40 8.46 2.39
CA SER A 178 -22.18 8.60 3.62
C SER A 178 -21.30 8.95 4.82
N TYR A 179 -20.15 8.29 4.96
CA TYR A 179 -19.21 8.52 6.05
C TYR A 179 -18.66 9.96 6.03
N ILE A 180 -18.19 10.42 4.87
CA ILE A 180 -17.64 11.78 4.71
C ILE A 180 -18.70 12.85 4.93
N ASN A 181 -19.92 12.64 4.43
CA ASN A 181 -21.01 13.59 4.65
C ASN A 181 -21.37 13.70 6.14
N LYS A 182 -21.32 12.58 6.88
CA LYS A 182 -21.57 12.55 8.33
C LYS A 182 -20.48 13.29 9.13
N GLU A 183 -19.21 13.10 8.80
CA GLU A 183 -18.10 13.74 9.55
C GLU A 183 -17.86 15.20 9.17
N HIS A 184 -18.00 15.56 7.89
CA HIS A 184 -17.58 16.88 7.40
C HIS A 184 -18.74 17.81 7.05
N GLY A 185 -20.00 17.37 7.16
CA GLY A 185 -21.22 18.20 7.17
C GLY A 185 -21.48 19.12 5.96
N GLY A 186 -20.60 19.17 4.96
CA GLY A 186 -20.65 20.16 3.88
C GLY A 186 -20.03 19.71 2.56
N LEU A 187 -19.48 18.50 2.47
CA LEU A 187 -18.98 17.95 1.20
C LEU A 187 -20.10 17.24 0.45
N GLY A 188 -20.57 17.88 -0.61
CA GLY A 188 -21.57 17.28 -1.50
C GLY A 188 -21.06 15.99 -2.15
N ALA A 189 -21.96 15.02 -2.37
CA ALA A 189 -21.62 13.74 -2.98
C ALA A 189 -20.87 13.86 -4.32
N LYS A 190 -21.19 14.89 -5.12
CA LYS A 190 -20.50 15.18 -6.39
C LYS A 190 -19.01 15.50 -6.19
N GLU A 191 -18.66 16.23 -5.14
CA GLU A 191 -17.27 16.58 -4.84
C GLU A 191 -16.49 15.34 -4.37
N VAL A 192 -17.09 14.54 -3.48
CA VAL A 192 -16.52 13.26 -3.04
C VAL A 192 -16.22 12.36 -4.26
N LEU A 193 -17.20 12.18 -5.15
CA LEU A 193 -17.02 11.38 -6.36
C LEU A 193 -15.96 11.98 -7.31
N SER A 194 -15.83 13.30 -7.38
CA SER A 194 -14.76 13.95 -8.17
C SER A 194 -13.37 13.60 -7.65
N ILE A 195 -13.18 13.63 -6.33
CA ILE A 195 -11.93 13.26 -5.67
C ILE A 195 -11.63 11.78 -5.89
N MET A 196 -12.63 10.91 -5.73
CA MET A 196 -12.50 9.47 -5.99
C MET A 196 -12.09 9.21 -7.43
N ARG A 197 -12.71 9.89 -8.41
CA ARG A 197 -12.36 9.76 -9.83
C ARG A 197 -10.90 10.14 -10.08
N SER A 198 -10.44 11.23 -9.49
CA SER A 198 -9.06 11.70 -9.60
C SER A 198 -8.07 10.66 -9.05
N LYS A 199 -8.40 10.03 -7.92
CA LYS A 199 -7.60 8.95 -7.32
C LYS A 199 -7.52 7.72 -8.24
N LEU A 200 -8.64 7.24 -8.78
CA LEU A 200 -8.65 6.11 -9.73
C LEU A 200 -7.79 6.39 -10.97
N ASN A 201 -7.88 7.60 -11.54
CA ASN A 201 -7.06 8.01 -12.68
C ASN A 201 -5.56 8.00 -12.34
N ASN A 202 -5.19 8.42 -11.13
CA ASN A 202 -3.80 8.40 -10.68
C ASN A 202 -3.29 6.97 -10.49
N GLU A 203 -4.08 6.08 -9.90
CA GLU A 203 -3.69 4.66 -9.77
C GLU A 203 -3.55 3.99 -11.13
N ALA A 204 -4.47 4.26 -12.07
CA ALA A 204 -4.37 3.75 -13.44
C ALA A 204 -3.09 4.23 -14.15
N LYS A 205 -2.68 5.49 -13.97
CA LYS A 205 -1.42 6.02 -14.53
C LYS A 205 -0.20 5.37 -13.89
N LEU A 206 -0.23 5.12 -12.58
CA LEU A 206 0.89 4.51 -11.88
C LEU A 206 1.01 3.01 -12.16
N TYR A 207 -0.10 2.31 -12.36
CA TYR A 207 -0.12 0.89 -12.68
C TYR A 207 0.53 0.62 -14.05
N LYS A 208 0.26 1.47 -15.05
CA LYS A 208 0.90 1.38 -16.39
C LYS A 208 2.41 1.65 -16.42
N LYS A 209 2.98 2.24 -15.35
CA LYS A 209 4.41 2.57 -15.25
C LYS A 209 5.24 1.46 -14.61
N LYS A 210 4.59 0.44 -14.05
CA LYS A 210 5.23 -0.76 -13.50
C LYS A 210 5.35 -1.81 -14.60
#